data_AF-A0A2N1F3P7-F1
#
_entry.id   AF-A0A2N1F3P7-F1
#
_cell.length_a   1.000
_cell.length_b   1.000
_cell.length_c   1.000
_cell.angle_alpha   90.00
_cell.angle_beta   90.00
_cell.angle_gamma   90.00
#
_symmetry.space_group_name_H-M   'P 1'
#
loop_
_entity.id
_entity.type
_entity.pdbx_description
1 polymer ?
#
loop_
_entity_poly.entity_id
_entity_poly.type
_entity_poly.pdbx_seq_one_letter_code
_entity_poly.pdbx_strand_id
1 'polypeptide(L)' 'MEHQIAYPPMMSTKKELSNHYWKLSTRFLKETINRIISESRSIDIEIAKYKRSITPKEFRLFVEEVDGI' A
#
# COMPACT_ATOMS: atom_id res chain seq x y z
N MET A 1 13.67 -8.55 -22.80
CA MET A 1 12.23 -8.20 -22.80
C MET A 1 11.96 -7.51 -21.49
N GLU A 2 11.85 -6.18 -21.51
CA GLU A 2 11.41 -5.43 -20.34
C GLU A 2 9.94 -5.81 -20.11
N HIS A 3 9.67 -6.59 -19.06
CA HIS A 3 8.30 -6.83 -18.63
C HIS A 3 7.73 -5.48 -18.21
N GLN A 4 6.86 -4.90 -19.03
CA GLN A 4 6.04 -3.77 -18.62
C GLN A 4 5.17 -4.28 -17.47
N ILE A 5 5.58 -3.99 -16.24
CA ILE A 5 4.82 -4.28 -15.04
C ILE A 5 3.53 -3.47 -15.17
N ALA A 6 2.44 -4.15 -15.52
CA ALA A 6 1.13 -3.56 -15.55
C ALA A 6 0.69 -3.34 -14.09
N TYR A 7 1.04 -2.18 -13.54
CA TYR A 7 0.60 -1.82 -12.20
C TYR A 7 -0.94 -1.80 -12.16
N PRO A 8 -1.56 -2.30 -11.08
CA PRO A 8 -2.99 -2.17 -10.89
C PRO A 8 -3.41 -0.70 -10.87
N PRO A 9 -4.68 -0.38 -11.18
CA PRO A 9 -5.19 0.98 -11.13
C PRO A 9 -4.92 1.58 -9.74
N MET A 10 -4.48 2.84 -9.70
CA MET A 10 -4.10 3.48 -8.44
C MET A 10 -5.25 3.44 -7.43
N MET A 11 -4.97 2.88 -6.25
CA MET A 11 -5.88 2.97 -5.11
C MET A 11 -5.50 4.15 -4.22
N SER A 12 -6.40 5.11 -4.10
CA SER A 12 -6.17 6.35 -3.33
C SER A 12 -6.47 6.18 -1.85
N THR A 13 -7.12 5.08 -1.46
CA THR A 13 -7.51 4.81 -0.07
C THR A 13 -7.18 3.40 0.38
N LYS A 14 -6.94 3.24 1.69
CA LYS A 14 -6.76 1.91 2.33
C LYS A 14 -7.94 0.96 2.09
N LYS A 15 -9.15 1.50 1.93
CA LYS A 15 -10.36 0.71 1.66
C LYS A 15 -10.32 0.12 0.25
N GLU A 16 -9.99 0.92 -0.75
CA GLU A 16 -9.83 0.44 -2.13
C GLU A 16 -8.71 -0.60 -2.21
N LEU A 17 -7.59 -0.35 -1.54
CA LEU A 17 -6.48 -1.29 -1.43
C LEU A 17 -6.95 -2.63 -0.81
N SER A 18 -7.67 -2.58 0.31
CA SER A 18 -8.19 -3.78 0.98
C SER A 18 -9.19 -4.57 0.12
N ASN A 19 -10.03 -3.86 -0.65
CA ASN A 19 -10.99 -4.50 -1.55
C ASN A 19 -10.29 -5.19 -2.73
N HIS A 20 -9.26 -4.56 -3.29
CA HIS A 20 -8.52 -5.13 -4.41
C HIS A 20 -7.73 -6.37 -3.96
N TYR A 21 -7.02 -6.25 -2.84
CA TYR A 21 -6.21 -7.32 -2.26
C TYR A 21 -6.99 -8.14 -1.23
N TRP A 22 -8.28 -8.43 -1.50
CA TRP A 22 -9.15 -9.16 -0.57
C TRP A 22 -8.64 -10.55 -0.19
N LYS A 23 -7.77 -11.14 -1.01
CA LYS A 23 -7.13 -12.43 -0.76
C LYS A 23 -5.97 -12.35 0.24
N LEU A 24 -5.41 -11.16 0.48
CA LEU A 24 -4.39 -10.96 1.50
C LEU A 24 -5.01 -10.93 2.89
N SER A 25 -4.25 -11.35 3.89
CA SER A 25 -4.72 -11.20 5.27
C SER A 25 -4.89 -9.72 5.61
N THR A 26 -6.04 -9.37 6.18
CA THR A 26 -6.35 -7.99 6.59
C THR A 26 -5.30 -7.42 7.53
N ARG A 27 -4.67 -8.27 8.35
CA ARG A 27 -3.60 -7.87 9.27
C ARG A 27 -2.34 -7.46 8.49
N PHE A 28 -1.85 -8.33 7.62
CA PHE A 28 -0.67 -8.07 6.79
C PHE A 28 -0.85 -6.79 5.96
N LEU A 29 -1.97 -6.68 5.23
CA LEU A 29 -2.25 -5.52 4.39
C LEU A 29 -2.20 -4.20 5.19
N LYS A 30 -2.82 -4.19 6.38
CA LYS A 30 -2.83 -3.02 7.26
C LYS A 30 -1.44 -2.71 7.81
N GLU A 31 -0.71 -3.72 8.29
CA GLU A 31 0.64 -3.54 8.83
C GLU A 31 1.57 -2.97 7.75
N THR A 32 1.57 -3.56 6.55
CA THR A 32 2.39 -3.11 5.41
C THR A 32 2.04 -1.69 4.97
N ILE A 33 0.78 -1.37 4.68
CA ILE A 33 0.44 -0.01 4.21
C ILE A 33 0.66 1.05 5.30
N ASN A 34 0.44 0.72 6.57
CA ASN A 34 0.70 1.65 7.67
C ASN A 34 2.20 1.92 7.81
N ARG A 35 3.03 0.87 7.69
CA ARG A 35 4.49 0.99 7.71
C ARG A 35 4.98 1.86 6.56
N ILE A 36 4.53 1.61 5.33
CA ILE A 36 4.88 2.39 4.15
C ILE A 36 4.48 3.87 4.30
N ILE A 37 3.29 4.16 4.84
CA ILE A 37 2.86 5.54 5.10
C ILE A 37 3.74 6.19 6.18
N SER A 38 4.05 5.45 7.24
CA SER A 38 4.91 5.91 8.34
C SER A 38 6.31 6.28 7.82
N GLU A 39 6.94 5.39 7.05
CA GLU A 39 8.24 5.60 6.43
C GLU A 39 8.21 6.73 5.39
N SER A 40 7.23 6.73 4.47
CA SER A 40 7.17 7.71 3.37
C SER A 40 6.85 9.12 3.83
N ARG A 41 6.13 9.30 4.95
CA ARG A 41 5.76 10.62 5.48
C ARG A 41 6.59 11.01 6.72
N SER A 42 7.50 10.14 7.16
CA SER A 42 8.28 10.32 8.39
C SER A 42 7.42 10.66 9.60
N ILE A 43 6.33 9.89 9.78
CA ILE A 43 5.39 10.02 10.90
C ILE A 43 5.37 8.73 11.72
N ASP A 44 5.00 8.83 13.00
CA ASP A 44 4.81 7.64 13.84
C ASP A 44 3.77 6.67 13.26
N ILE A 45 4.02 5.39 13.48
CA ILE A 45 3.14 4.31 13.04
C ILE A 45 1.72 4.45 13.63
N GLU A 46 1.62 4.97 14.86
CA GLU A 46 0.34 5.25 15.52
C GLU A 46 -0.45 6.32 14.75
N ILE A 47 0.21 7.36 14.22
CA ILE A 47 -0.44 8.38 13.39
C ILE A 47 -0.79 7.82 12.00
N ALA A 48 0.11 7.00 11.43
CA ALA A 48 -0.06 6.42 10.11
C ALA A 48 -1.29 5.50 10.01
N LYS A 49 -1.65 4.78 11.09
CA LYS A 49 -2.87 3.95 11.18
C LYS A 49 -4.13 4.73 10.80
N TYR A 50 -4.23 5.98 11.23
CA TYR A 50 -5.42 6.82 11.01
C TYR A 50 -5.44 7.52 9.65
N LYS A 51 -4.33 7.54 8.90
CA LYS A 51 -4.31 8.13 7.55
C LYS A 51 -5.06 7.22 6.59
N ARG A 52 -6.15 7.73 6.00
CA ARG A 52 -6.98 6.96 5.07
C ARG A 52 -6.47 7.00 3.63
N SER A 53 -5.85 8.13 3.26
CA SER A 53 -5.33 8.38 1.92
C SER A 53 -3.96 7.76 1.71
N ILE A 54 -3.76 7.24 0.51
CA ILE A 54 -2.53 6.66 0.01
C ILE A 54 -2.09 7.51 -1.19
N THR A 55 -0.83 7.91 -1.21
CA THR A 55 -0.21 8.63 -2.32
C THR A 55 0.23 7.64 -3.41
N PRO A 56 0.42 8.09 -4.67
CA PRO A 56 0.90 7.20 -5.74
C PRO A 56 2.20 6.47 -5.40
N LYS A 57 3.11 7.15 -4.67
CA LYS A 57 4.38 6.58 -4.21
C LYS A 57 4.16 5.45 -3.21
N GLU A 58 3.34 5.69 -2.18
CA GLU A 58 3.03 4.68 -1.15
C GLU A 58 2.28 3.48 -1.76
N PHE A 59 1.42 3.73 -2.74
CA PHE A 59 0.76 2.67 -3.48
C PHE A 59 1.76 1.81 -4.25
N ARG A 60 2.67 2.42 -5.01
CA ARG A 60 3.71 1.68 -5.74
C ARG A 60 4.55 0.81 -4.80
N LEU A 61 5.02 1.37 -3.69
CA LEU A 61 5.80 0.62 -2.68
C LEU A 61 5.02 -0.56 -2.12
N PHE A 62 3.71 -0.40 -1.91
CA PHE A 62 2.85 -1.50 -1.45
C PHE A 62 2.76 -2.61 -2.50
N VAL A 63 2.56 -2.25 -3.78
CA VAL A 63 2.50 -3.23 -4.87
C VAL A 63 3.81 -3.99 -5.00
N GLU A 64 4.96 -3.29 -4.96
CA GLU A 64 6.29 -3.90 -5.01
C GLU A 64 6.49 -4.90 -3.87
N GLU A 65 6.08 -4.55 -2.64
CA GLU A 65 6.19 -5.45 -1.48
C GLU A 65 5.26 -6.68 -1.54
N VAL A 66 4.08 -6.54 -2.15
CA VAL A 66 3.10 -7.63 -2.23
C VAL A 66 3.35 -8.55 -3.42
N ASP A 67 3.58 -7.98 -4.60
CA ASP A 67 3.77 -8.74 -5.83
C ASP A 67 5.24 -9.19 -6.00
N GLY A 68 6.15 -8.69 -5.16
CA GLY A 68 7.56 -9.10 -5.13
C GLY A 68 8.35 -8.64 -6.35
N ILE A 69 8.02 -7.44 -6.86
CA ILE A 69 8.61 -6.83 -8.06
C ILE A 69 9.76 -5.91 -7.70
#